data_AF-A0A959DAU8-F1
#
_entry.id   AF-A0A959DAU8-F1
#
_cell.length_a   1.000
_cell.length_b   1.000
_cell.length_c   1.000
_cell.angle_alpha   90.00
_cell.angle_beta   90.00
_cell.angle_gamma   90.00
#
_symmetry.space_group_name_H-M   'P 1'
#
loop_
_entity.id
_entity.type
_entity.pdbx_description
1 polymer ?
#
loop_
_entity_poly.entity_id
_entity_poly.type
_entity_poly.pdbx_seq_one_letter_code
_entity_poly.pdbx_strand_id
1 'polypeptide(L)'
;MRKLLFCLSLLSCLSCKPQPASNLAAKAAAPPPLPSREELLDRFREERRLLIVYSEGLEGIAQQIKQRQRRAECILLPEAEASRELMQESAVLLLGAGWSNPVVKELIGRLPFSMEEGALQFNGRHIQGGSTVFALSFYPNPLAVALPLGIVTAFDQATIARFYRQREEEGLSFYSWASMGYEVYQDGRRLLMGEFDEKTWKPGKHAEFDFTEARDTTINRAYFDFILHQVPPSADYAQRLMAACETNAAKVLAFCGQTAPAAPIPCHLYNSLEQKGLRLNNT
;
A
#
# COMPACT_ATOMS: atom_id res chain seq x y z
N MET A 1 4.06 -4.49 95.24
CA MET A 1 2.71 -4.76 94.72
C MET A 1 2.86 -5.24 93.28
N ARG A 2 2.64 -6.54 93.00
CA ARG A 2 1.47 -7.10 92.26
C ARG A 2 1.41 -6.58 90.79
N LYS A 3 1.40 -7.38 89.71
CA LYS A 3 1.13 -8.82 89.47
C LYS A 3 1.65 -9.24 88.07
N LEU A 4 2.04 -10.52 87.98
CA LEU A 4 2.15 -11.39 86.80
C LEU A 4 0.83 -11.51 86.00
N LEU A 5 0.94 -11.67 84.67
CA LEU A 5 0.03 -12.40 83.76
C LEU A 5 0.88 -12.71 82.50
N PHE A 6 1.47 -13.89 82.26
CA PHE A 6 0.90 -15.18 81.84
C PHE A 6 -0.21 -15.10 80.78
N CYS A 7 0.12 -15.42 79.53
CA CYS A 7 -0.81 -16.08 78.62
C CYS A 7 -0.06 -16.95 77.60
N LEU A 8 -0.63 -18.14 77.41
CA LEU A 8 -0.06 -19.35 76.85
C LEU A 8 0.11 -19.36 75.32
N SER A 9 1.11 -20.13 74.94
CA SER A 9 1.32 -20.85 73.68
C SER A 9 0.08 -21.61 73.16
N LEU A 10 -0.13 -21.57 71.85
CA LEU A 10 -0.80 -22.63 71.08
C LEU A 10 0.01 -22.93 69.82
N LEU A 11 0.74 -24.05 69.88
CA LEU A 11 1.29 -24.76 68.73
C LEU A 11 0.13 -25.31 67.88
N SER A 12 0.18 -25.10 66.58
CA SER A 12 -0.50 -25.95 65.61
C SER A 12 0.48 -26.37 64.53
N CYS A 13 0.91 -27.63 64.63
CA CYS A 13 1.64 -28.35 63.61
C CYS A 13 0.67 -28.65 62.44
N LEU A 14 0.94 -28.11 61.26
CA LEU A 14 0.35 -28.58 60.02
C LEU A 14 1.43 -29.17 59.12
N SER A 15 1.41 -30.50 59.14
CA SER A 15 1.95 -31.48 58.20
C SER A 15 2.30 -30.92 56.82
N CYS A 16 3.59 -30.86 56.53
CA CYS A 16 4.12 -30.61 55.18
C CYS A 16 3.98 -31.91 54.37
N LYS A 17 2.98 -31.98 53.48
CA LYS A 17 2.94 -33.00 52.43
C LYS A 17 3.73 -32.48 51.23
N PRO A 18 4.79 -33.18 50.75
CA PRO A 18 5.45 -32.81 49.51
C PRO A 18 4.51 -33.11 48.34
N GLN A 19 4.03 -32.06 47.68
CA GLN A 19 3.36 -32.18 46.39
C GLN A 19 4.41 -32.57 45.33
N PRO A 20 4.15 -33.60 44.50
CA PRO A 20 5.06 -33.94 43.42
C PRO A 20 5.10 -32.79 42.43
N ALA A 21 6.31 -32.41 42.02
CA ALA A 21 6.56 -31.41 40.99
C ALA A 21 5.79 -31.79 39.72
N SER A 22 4.70 -31.07 39.45
CA SER A 22 4.04 -31.16 38.15
C SER A 22 4.98 -30.49 37.15
N ASN A 23 5.45 -31.31 36.21
CA ASN A 23 6.08 -30.86 34.97
C ASN A 23 5.09 -29.98 34.21
N LEU A 24 5.04 -28.69 34.55
CA LEU A 24 4.53 -27.65 33.67
C LEU A 24 5.62 -27.39 32.64
N ALA A 25 5.67 -28.25 31.63
CA ALA A 25 6.23 -27.87 30.35
C ALA A 25 5.52 -26.57 29.95
N ALA A 26 6.26 -25.46 29.98
CA ALA A 26 5.80 -24.18 29.49
C ALA A 26 5.46 -24.36 28.02
N LYS A 27 4.18 -24.58 27.73
CA LYS A 27 3.63 -24.52 26.39
C LYS A 27 3.88 -23.09 25.95
N ALA A 28 4.91 -22.88 25.11
CA ALA A 28 5.25 -21.58 24.58
C ALA A 28 3.94 -20.96 24.05
N ALA A 29 3.50 -19.88 24.69
CA ALA A 29 2.32 -19.16 24.27
C ALA A 29 2.55 -18.78 22.80
N ALA A 30 1.55 -19.04 21.95
CA ALA A 30 1.61 -18.59 20.57
C ALA A 30 1.92 -17.08 20.57
N PRO A 31 2.78 -16.59 19.66
CA PRO A 31 3.05 -15.16 19.57
C PRO A 31 1.72 -14.41 19.44
N PRO A 32 1.61 -13.21 20.04
CA PRO A 32 0.39 -12.43 19.93
C PRO A 32 0.04 -12.23 18.46
N PRO A 33 -1.25 -12.25 18.10
CA PRO A 33 -1.68 -12.03 16.73
C PRO A 33 -1.19 -10.66 16.25
N LEU A 34 -0.84 -10.56 14.96
CA LEU A 34 -0.56 -9.28 14.33
C LEU A 34 -1.84 -8.41 14.34
N PRO A 35 -1.71 -7.08 14.46
CA PRO A 35 -2.86 -6.19 14.42
C PRO A 35 -3.50 -6.22 13.04
N SER A 36 -4.82 -6.09 13.00
CA SER A 36 -5.59 -5.81 11.79
C SER A 36 -5.30 -4.41 11.27
N ARG A 37 -5.70 -4.14 10.02
CA ARG A 37 -5.60 -2.80 9.44
C ARG A 37 -6.43 -1.79 10.22
N GLU A 38 -7.64 -2.15 10.66
CA GLU A 38 -8.48 -1.22 11.42
C GLU A 38 -7.83 -0.87 12.77
N GLU A 39 -7.20 -1.83 13.45
CA GLU A 39 -6.43 -1.54 14.68
C GLU A 39 -5.27 -0.57 14.41
N LEU A 40 -4.54 -0.72 13.31
CA LEU A 40 -3.49 0.24 12.92
C LEU A 40 -4.06 1.64 12.61
N LEU A 41 -5.21 1.69 11.93
CA LEU A 41 -5.92 2.93 11.63
C LEU A 41 -6.38 3.63 12.90
N ASP A 42 -6.95 2.89 13.84
CA ASP A 42 -7.41 3.41 15.13
C ASP A 42 -6.25 3.92 15.95
N ARG A 43 -5.14 3.17 16.03
CA ARG A 43 -3.90 3.65 16.67
C ARG A 43 -3.38 4.94 16.06
N PHE A 44 -3.35 5.04 14.73
CA PHE A 44 -2.95 6.28 14.08
C PHE A 44 -3.92 7.44 14.36
N ARG A 45 -5.23 7.19 14.39
CA ARG A 45 -6.25 8.20 14.71
C ARG A 45 -6.18 8.68 16.15
N GLU A 46 -5.76 7.82 17.08
CA GLU A 46 -5.52 8.14 18.49
C GLU A 46 -4.28 9.02 18.65
N GLU A 47 -3.15 8.61 18.07
CA GLU A 47 -1.88 9.32 18.22
C GLU A 47 -1.82 10.62 17.40
N ARG A 48 -2.40 10.60 16.20
CA ARG A 48 -2.38 11.71 15.22
C ARG A 48 -1.00 12.30 14.99
N ARG A 49 0.03 11.46 15.02
CA ARG A 49 1.42 11.86 14.75
C ARG A 49 1.96 11.00 13.63
N LEU A 50 2.65 11.63 12.68
CA LEU A 50 3.28 10.97 11.55
C LEU A 50 4.71 11.45 11.43
N LEU A 51 5.65 10.51 11.54
CA LEU A 51 7.05 10.74 11.22
C LEU A 51 7.26 10.49 9.72
N ILE A 52 7.60 11.53 8.97
CA ILE A 52 7.95 11.43 7.56
C ILE A 52 9.47 11.46 7.45
N VAL A 53 10.05 10.31 7.15
CA VAL A 53 11.49 10.16 6.91
C VAL A 53 11.75 10.22 5.42
N TYR A 54 12.59 11.15 4.97
CA TYR A 54 12.82 11.37 3.55
C TYR A 54 14.30 11.31 3.17
N SER A 55 14.60 10.75 1.99
CA SER A 55 15.94 10.80 1.41
C SER A 55 16.26 12.20 0.85
N GLU A 56 17.54 12.48 0.65
CA GLU A 56 18.02 13.74 0.08
C GLU A 56 17.32 14.09 -1.25
N GLY A 57 16.99 15.37 -1.44
CA GLY A 57 16.32 15.88 -2.63
C GLY A 57 14.78 15.71 -2.65
N LEU A 58 14.19 15.01 -1.67
CA LEU A 58 12.74 14.80 -1.58
C LEU A 58 12.04 15.67 -0.52
N GLU A 59 12.76 16.62 0.10
CA GLU A 59 12.20 17.49 1.15
C GLU A 59 10.97 18.27 0.67
N GLY A 60 10.99 18.83 -0.54
CA GLY A 60 9.86 19.57 -1.09
C GLY A 60 8.58 18.72 -1.17
N ILE A 61 8.71 17.44 -1.52
CA ILE A 61 7.61 16.49 -1.56
C ILE A 61 7.16 16.16 -0.13
N ALA A 62 8.08 15.92 0.79
CA ALA A 62 7.77 15.68 2.20
C ALA A 62 7.00 16.85 2.83
N GLN A 63 7.39 18.09 2.51
CA GLN A 63 6.67 19.31 2.91
C GLN A 63 5.26 19.37 2.32
N GLN A 64 5.09 19.04 1.04
CA GLN A 64 3.77 18.97 0.41
C GLN A 64 2.87 17.91 1.06
N ILE A 65 3.42 16.73 1.39
CA ILE A 65 2.70 15.68 2.13
C ILE A 65 2.24 16.23 3.49
N LYS A 66 3.16 16.81 4.26
CA LYS A 66 2.85 17.45 5.55
C LYS A 66 1.74 18.49 5.45
N GLN A 67 1.78 19.38 4.46
CA GLN A 67 0.77 20.42 4.26
C GLN A 67 -0.63 19.85 3.95
N ARG A 68 -0.69 18.70 3.27
CA ARG A 68 -1.94 18.03 2.92
C ARG A 68 -2.46 17.11 4.03
N GLN A 69 -1.61 16.67 4.95
CA GLN A 69 -1.97 15.89 6.13
C GLN A 69 -2.55 16.76 7.25
N ARG A 70 -3.81 17.20 7.09
CA ARG A 70 -4.49 18.09 8.06
C ARG A 70 -4.93 17.41 9.35
N ARG A 71 -4.94 16.08 9.39
CA ARG A 71 -5.50 15.28 10.50
C ARG A 71 -4.44 14.72 11.45
N ALA A 72 -3.16 14.92 11.14
CA ALA A 72 -2.04 14.45 11.94
C ALA A 72 -0.94 15.51 11.99
N GLU A 73 -0.27 15.61 13.13
CA GLU A 73 0.97 16.35 13.27
C GLU A 73 2.08 15.61 12.52
N CYS A 74 2.65 16.25 11.50
CA CYS A 74 3.73 15.67 10.71
C CYS A 74 5.09 16.23 11.14
N ILE A 75 5.97 15.33 11.57
CA ILE A 75 7.38 15.59 11.83
C ILE A 75 8.16 15.18 10.59
N LEU A 76 8.95 16.10 10.03
CA LEU A 76 9.80 15.81 8.87
C LEU A 76 11.21 15.56 9.38
N LEU A 77 11.81 14.46 8.94
CA LEU A 77 13.15 14.08 9.35
C LEU A 77 13.97 13.61 8.13
N PRO A 78 15.13 14.21 7.85
CA PRO A 78 16.07 13.65 6.88
C PRO A 78 16.44 12.22 7.29
N GLU A 79 16.60 11.33 6.33
CA GLU A 79 17.00 9.94 6.56
C GLU A 79 18.27 9.82 7.44
N ALA A 80 19.24 10.72 7.26
CA ALA A 80 20.49 10.71 8.02
C ALA A 80 20.29 10.90 9.53
N GLU A 81 19.19 11.52 9.94
CA GLU A 81 18.86 11.80 11.34
C GLU A 81 17.89 10.78 11.94
N ALA A 82 17.42 9.82 11.13
CA ALA A 82 16.47 8.83 11.58
C ALA A 82 17.09 7.88 12.63
N SER A 83 16.46 7.82 13.80
CA SER A 83 16.83 6.91 14.88
C SER A 83 15.79 5.81 15.08
N ARG A 84 16.21 4.71 15.72
CA ARG A 84 15.31 3.60 16.03
C ARG A 84 14.20 4.04 16.97
N GLU A 85 14.55 4.83 17.99
CA GLU A 85 13.63 5.29 19.04
C GLU A 85 12.48 6.08 18.41
N LEU A 86 12.80 7.04 17.54
CA LEU A 86 11.79 7.83 16.82
C LEU A 86 10.88 6.95 15.94
N MET A 87 11.43 5.95 15.27
CA MET A 87 10.65 5.02 14.45
C MET A 87 9.79 4.03 15.26
N GLN A 88 10.10 3.81 16.54
CA GLN A 88 9.34 2.93 17.42
C GLN A 88 8.20 3.66 18.14
N GLU A 89 8.31 4.97 18.29
CA GLU A 89 7.35 5.83 19.00
C GLU A 89 6.38 6.55 18.07
N SER A 90 6.39 6.26 16.77
CA SER A 90 5.56 6.97 15.80
C SER A 90 5.10 6.07 14.66
N ALA A 91 3.92 6.38 14.13
CA ALA A 91 3.58 6.01 12.76
C ALA A 91 4.61 6.62 11.79
N VAL A 92 5.06 5.83 10.81
CA VAL A 92 6.17 6.21 9.91
C VAL A 92 5.72 6.22 8.47
N LEU A 93 6.12 7.24 7.71
CA LEU A 93 6.10 7.26 6.25
C LEU A 93 7.54 7.42 5.74
N LEU A 94 8.04 6.41 5.05
CA LEU A 94 9.34 6.46 4.37
C LEU A 94 9.15 6.97 2.94
N LEU A 95 9.86 8.04 2.57
CA LEU A 95 9.84 8.62 1.23
C LEU A 95 11.26 8.69 0.66
N GLY A 96 11.64 7.74 -0.20
CA GLY A 96 13.03 7.69 -0.63
C GLY A 96 13.44 6.44 -1.39
N ALA A 97 14.70 6.46 -1.80
CA ALA A 97 15.35 5.41 -2.57
C ALA A 97 16.82 5.37 -2.16
N GLY A 98 17.51 4.26 -2.46
CA GLY A 98 18.95 4.15 -2.20
C GLY A 98 19.33 4.37 -0.74
N TRP A 99 18.46 3.93 0.18
CA TRP A 99 18.59 4.13 1.61
C TRP A 99 20.00 3.82 2.11
N SER A 100 20.58 4.73 2.90
CA SER A 100 21.92 4.65 3.48
C SER A 100 21.88 4.43 5.00
N ASN A 101 20.83 4.93 5.69
CA ASN A 101 20.68 4.81 7.14
C ASN A 101 20.49 3.34 7.55
N PRO A 102 21.29 2.80 8.49
CA PRO A 102 21.20 1.41 8.91
C PRO A 102 19.84 0.98 9.47
N VAL A 103 19.16 1.85 10.22
CA VAL A 103 17.84 1.58 10.80
C VAL A 103 16.79 1.48 9.70
N VAL A 104 16.82 2.40 8.73
CA VAL A 104 15.91 2.36 7.59
C VAL A 104 16.15 1.11 6.74
N LYS A 105 17.41 0.75 6.49
CA LYS A 105 17.77 -0.49 5.78
C LYS A 105 17.25 -1.74 6.49
N GLU A 106 17.43 -1.83 7.81
CA GLU A 106 16.91 -2.95 8.61
C GLU A 106 15.39 -3.05 8.49
N LEU A 107 14.69 -1.92 8.62
CA LEU A 107 13.24 -1.86 8.53
C LEU A 107 12.77 -2.34 7.16
N ILE A 108 13.35 -1.82 6.07
CA ILE A 108 13.00 -2.21 4.69
C ILE A 108 13.32 -3.68 4.42
N GLY A 109 14.43 -4.19 4.94
CA GLY A 109 14.79 -5.61 4.80
C GLY A 109 13.81 -6.59 5.45
N ARG A 110 12.84 -6.10 6.24
CA ARG A 110 11.75 -6.91 6.84
C ARG A 110 10.41 -6.74 6.12
N LEU A 111 10.34 -5.93 5.07
CA LEU A 111 9.11 -5.66 4.32
C LEU A 111 8.87 -6.74 3.25
N PRO A 112 7.62 -6.90 2.77
CA PRO A 112 7.26 -7.97 1.84
C PRO A 112 7.67 -7.68 0.39
N PHE A 113 8.74 -6.91 0.16
CA PHE A 113 9.28 -6.60 -1.16
C PHE A 113 10.80 -6.44 -1.12
N SER A 114 11.46 -6.57 -2.27
CA SER A 114 12.85 -6.15 -2.45
C SER A 114 13.02 -5.41 -3.78
N MET A 115 14.02 -4.53 -3.83
CA MET A 115 14.41 -3.80 -5.04
C MET A 115 15.88 -4.07 -5.32
N GLU A 116 16.16 -4.92 -6.30
CA GLU A 116 17.51 -5.39 -6.62
C GLU A 116 17.68 -5.44 -8.15
N GLU A 117 18.87 -5.09 -8.64
CA GLU A 117 19.24 -5.22 -10.06
C GLU A 117 18.24 -4.55 -11.04
N GLY A 118 17.59 -3.46 -10.63
CA GLY A 118 16.60 -2.76 -11.46
C GLY A 118 15.25 -3.47 -11.57
N ALA A 119 14.97 -4.43 -10.68
CA ALA A 119 13.70 -5.13 -10.58
C ALA A 119 13.10 -5.07 -9.17
N LEU A 120 11.78 -4.91 -9.11
CA LEU A 120 10.98 -5.06 -7.90
C LEU A 120 10.55 -6.52 -7.79
N GLN A 121 10.88 -7.16 -6.67
CA GLN A 121 10.31 -8.45 -6.30
C GLN A 121 9.22 -8.24 -5.26
N PHE A 122 8.00 -8.66 -5.59
CA PHE A 122 6.84 -8.53 -4.71
C PHE A 122 5.82 -9.61 -5.03
N ASN A 123 5.28 -10.29 -4.02
CA ASN A 123 4.25 -11.32 -4.17
C ASN A 123 4.57 -12.42 -5.22
N GLY A 124 5.83 -12.84 -5.31
CA GLY A 124 6.29 -13.81 -6.32
C GLY A 124 6.38 -13.28 -7.75
N ARG A 125 6.12 -11.98 -7.97
CA ARG A 125 6.28 -11.28 -9.24
C ARG A 125 7.65 -10.62 -9.32
N HIS A 126 8.18 -10.55 -10.52
CA HIS A 126 9.42 -9.87 -10.85
C HIS A 126 9.12 -8.78 -11.88
N ILE A 127 9.15 -7.52 -11.44
CA ILE A 127 8.75 -6.36 -12.24
C ILE A 127 10.00 -5.57 -12.59
N GLN A 128 10.43 -5.68 -13.84
CA GLN A 128 11.62 -5.00 -14.35
C GLN A 128 11.28 -3.61 -14.86
N GLY A 129 12.15 -2.63 -14.57
CA GLY A 129 12.07 -1.30 -15.19
C GLY A 129 12.48 -0.19 -14.23
N GLY A 130 13.39 0.69 -14.66
CA GLY A 130 13.95 1.75 -13.83
C GLY A 130 12.94 2.80 -13.36
N SER A 131 11.78 2.92 -14.02
CA SER A 131 10.70 3.83 -13.64
C SER A 131 9.73 3.26 -12.61
N THR A 132 10.02 2.08 -12.06
CA THR A 132 9.14 1.41 -11.09
C THR A 132 9.09 2.18 -9.77
N VAL A 133 7.88 2.46 -9.30
CA VAL A 133 7.60 3.01 -7.97
C VAL A 133 6.74 2.02 -7.20
N PHE A 134 7.17 1.70 -5.98
CA PHE A 134 6.41 0.89 -5.04
C PHE A 134 5.88 1.78 -3.92
N ALA A 135 4.57 1.69 -3.66
CA ALA A 135 3.93 2.33 -2.54
C ALA A 135 3.33 1.25 -1.62
N LEU A 136 3.65 1.32 -0.33
CA LEU A 136 3.06 0.53 0.74
C LEU A 136 2.37 1.47 1.72
N SER A 137 1.27 1.05 2.30
CA SER A 137 0.49 1.88 3.20
C SER A 137 -0.21 1.08 4.27
N PHE A 138 -0.22 1.64 5.48
CA PHE A 138 -0.80 1.02 6.68
C PHE A 138 -0.36 -0.44 6.87
N TYR A 139 0.96 -0.70 6.74
CA TYR A 139 1.56 -1.99 7.04
C TYR A 139 2.07 -1.99 8.50
N PRO A 140 2.08 -3.11 9.24
CA PRO A 140 2.63 -3.14 10.59
C PRO A 140 4.12 -2.79 10.58
N ASN A 141 4.51 -1.76 11.33
CA ASN A 141 5.91 -1.34 11.41
C ASN A 141 6.75 -2.47 12.05
N PRO A 142 7.77 -3.02 11.35
CA PRO A 142 8.61 -4.10 11.89
C PRO A 142 9.38 -3.74 13.17
N LEU A 143 9.50 -2.46 13.51
CA LEU A 143 10.14 -1.97 14.74
C LEU A 143 9.14 -1.73 15.87
N ALA A 144 7.87 -1.49 15.54
CA ALA A 144 6.77 -1.24 16.47
C ALA A 144 5.44 -1.69 15.83
N VAL A 145 5.14 -2.99 15.96
CA VAL A 145 4.07 -3.66 15.18
C VAL A 145 2.69 -3.02 15.35
N ALA A 146 2.40 -2.38 16.48
CA ALA A 146 1.14 -1.69 16.75
C ALA A 146 0.99 -0.35 16.00
N LEU A 147 2.04 0.13 15.34
CA LEU A 147 2.05 1.40 14.62
C LEU A 147 2.15 1.17 13.11
N PRO A 148 1.43 1.97 12.31
CA PRO A 148 1.49 1.84 10.86
C PRO A 148 2.76 2.40 10.25
N LEU A 149 3.19 1.71 9.20
CA LEU A 149 4.26 2.08 8.29
C LEU A 149 3.68 2.29 6.88
N GLY A 150 4.09 3.38 6.24
CA GLY A 150 4.01 3.57 4.81
C GLY A 150 5.41 3.67 4.20
N ILE A 151 5.53 3.31 2.92
CA ILE A 151 6.72 3.62 2.12
C ILE A 151 6.31 4.03 0.72
N VAL A 152 7.02 5.00 0.15
CA VAL A 152 7.05 5.27 -1.29
C VAL A 152 8.51 5.20 -1.71
N THR A 153 8.84 4.21 -2.54
CA THR A 153 10.23 3.91 -2.93
C THR A 153 10.35 3.63 -4.43
N ALA A 154 11.55 3.82 -4.95
CA ALA A 154 11.94 3.52 -6.33
C ALA A 154 13.43 3.11 -6.35
N PHE A 155 14.00 2.92 -7.54
CA PHE A 155 15.45 2.70 -7.68
C PHE A 155 16.28 3.98 -7.50
N ASP A 156 15.68 5.14 -7.73
CA ASP A 156 16.32 6.45 -7.61
C ASP A 156 15.31 7.53 -7.17
N GLN A 157 15.82 8.63 -6.58
CA GLN A 157 14.98 9.70 -6.05
C GLN A 157 14.30 10.51 -7.18
N ALA A 158 14.91 10.60 -8.37
CA ALA A 158 14.33 11.35 -9.49
C ALA A 158 13.06 10.67 -10.04
N THR A 159 13.00 9.34 -9.99
CA THR A 159 11.81 8.56 -10.34
C THR A 159 10.66 8.84 -9.38
N ILE A 160 10.92 8.94 -8.07
CA ILE A 160 9.92 9.35 -7.08
C ILE A 160 9.45 10.79 -7.36
N ALA A 161 10.38 11.71 -7.59
CA ALA A 161 10.03 13.10 -7.86
C ALA A 161 9.19 13.28 -9.13
N ARG A 162 9.51 12.56 -10.21
CA ARG A 162 8.73 12.54 -11.45
C ARG A 162 7.33 11.96 -11.20
N PHE A 163 7.23 10.89 -10.44
CA PHE A 163 5.95 10.27 -10.09
C PHE A 163 5.00 11.25 -9.37
N TYR A 164 5.49 11.98 -8.36
CA TYR A 164 4.69 12.99 -7.66
C TYR A 164 4.29 14.16 -8.57
N ARG A 165 5.22 14.66 -9.39
CA ARG A 165 4.94 15.75 -10.34
C ARG A 165 3.83 15.36 -11.32
N GLN A 166 3.94 14.18 -11.92
CA GLN A 166 2.92 13.68 -12.84
C GLN A 166 1.55 13.61 -12.16
N ARG A 167 1.49 13.15 -10.90
CA ARG A 167 0.23 13.08 -10.16
C ARG A 167 -0.38 14.44 -9.89
N GLU A 168 0.46 15.43 -9.56
CA GLU A 168 0.02 16.81 -9.41
C GLU A 168 -0.54 17.39 -10.72
N GLU A 169 0.12 17.13 -11.85
CA GLU A 169 -0.34 17.53 -13.19
C GLU A 169 -1.66 16.85 -13.58
N GLU A 170 -1.86 15.59 -13.17
CA GLU A 170 -3.09 14.83 -13.36
C GLU A 170 -4.22 15.27 -12.40
N GLY A 171 -3.96 16.22 -11.48
CA GLY A 171 -4.91 16.66 -10.45
C GLY A 171 -5.19 15.59 -9.39
N LEU A 172 -4.39 14.51 -9.36
CA LEU A 172 -4.52 13.39 -8.45
C LEU A 172 -3.72 13.68 -7.18
N SER A 173 -4.39 13.80 -6.05
CA SER A 173 -3.66 13.95 -4.78
C SER A 173 -3.08 12.61 -4.32
N PHE A 174 -1.87 12.26 -4.77
CA PHE A 174 -1.11 11.14 -4.20
C PHE A 174 -0.35 11.57 -2.92
N TYR A 175 -1.01 12.33 -2.06
CA TYR A 175 -0.42 12.83 -0.81
C TYR A 175 -1.15 12.29 0.42
N SER A 176 -2.24 11.55 0.20
CA SER A 176 -2.83 10.68 1.21
C SER A 176 -2.05 9.38 1.26
N TRP A 177 -1.77 8.89 2.47
CA TRP A 177 -1.37 7.50 2.71
C TRP A 177 -2.24 6.58 1.85
N ALA A 178 -1.65 5.79 0.96
CA ALA A 178 -2.39 5.05 -0.04
C ALA A 178 -3.45 4.16 0.63
N SER A 179 -4.70 4.24 0.19
CA SER A 179 -5.82 3.63 0.91
C SER A 179 -5.89 2.12 0.76
N MET A 180 -5.20 1.56 -0.24
CA MET A 180 -5.42 0.19 -0.68
C MET A 180 -4.35 -0.79 -0.17
N GLY A 181 -3.35 -0.36 0.59
CA GLY A 181 -2.34 -1.25 1.17
C GLY A 181 -1.05 -1.33 0.39
N TYR A 182 -1.08 -1.76 -0.87
CA TYR A 182 0.06 -1.63 -1.76
C TYR A 182 -0.35 -1.22 -3.16
N GLU A 183 0.56 -0.52 -3.84
CA GLU A 183 0.42 -0.09 -5.22
C GLU A 183 1.78 -0.15 -5.92
N VAL A 184 1.78 -0.59 -7.17
CA VAL A 184 2.97 -0.62 -8.02
C VAL A 184 2.71 0.21 -9.25
N TYR A 185 3.66 1.07 -9.59
CA TYR A 185 3.62 1.92 -10.77
C TYR A 185 4.82 1.69 -11.65
N GLN A 186 4.63 1.85 -12.95
CA GLN A 186 5.70 1.89 -13.95
C GLN A 186 5.31 2.91 -15.01
N ASP A 187 6.26 3.78 -15.37
CA ASP A 187 6.03 4.88 -16.32
C ASP A 187 4.78 5.72 -15.96
N GLY A 188 4.57 5.95 -14.65
CA GLY A 188 3.44 6.69 -14.10
C GLY A 188 2.11 5.93 -14.06
N ARG A 189 2.03 4.76 -14.72
CA ARG A 189 0.82 3.94 -14.81
C ARG A 189 0.77 2.89 -13.71
N ARG A 190 -0.42 2.66 -13.13
CA ARG A 190 -0.62 1.63 -12.11
C ARG A 190 -0.56 0.26 -12.75
N LEU A 191 0.38 -0.57 -12.29
CA LEU A 191 0.54 -1.97 -12.71
C LEU A 191 -0.21 -2.92 -11.78
N LEU A 192 -0.10 -2.69 -10.47
CA LEU A 192 -0.72 -3.53 -9.45
C LEU A 192 -1.29 -2.63 -8.36
N MET A 193 -2.37 -3.07 -7.74
CA MET A 193 -2.80 -2.56 -6.45
C MET A 193 -3.58 -3.63 -5.70
N GLY A 194 -3.56 -3.57 -4.39
CA GLY A 194 -4.40 -4.46 -3.61
C GLY A 194 -4.09 -4.44 -2.15
N GLU A 195 -4.92 -5.18 -1.41
CA GLU A 195 -4.87 -5.22 0.03
C GLU A 195 -4.11 -6.44 0.57
N PHE A 196 -3.63 -6.31 1.81
CA PHE A 196 -3.09 -7.43 2.56
C PHE A 196 -4.22 -8.12 3.32
N ASP A 197 -4.12 -9.44 3.48
CA ASP A 197 -4.94 -10.20 4.40
C ASP A 197 -4.66 -9.74 5.84
N GLU A 198 -5.69 -9.37 6.59
CA GLU A 198 -5.54 -8.72 7.91
C GLU A 198 -4.90 -9.62 8.97
N LYS A 199 -4.92 -10.95 8.78
CA LYS A 199 -4.37 -11.90 9.75
C LYS A 199 -2.93 -12.26 9.44
N THR A 200 -2.60 -12.39 8.17
CA THR A 200 -1.30 -12.88 7.71
C THR A 200 -0.39 -11.78 7.18
N TRP A 201 -0.95 -10.61 6.88
CA TRP A 201 -0.27 -9.50 6.19
C TRP A 201 0.41 -9.91 4.88
N LYS A 202 -0.13 -10.95 4.24
CA LYS A 202 0.25 -11.38 2.89
C LYS A 202 -0.70 -10.76 1.87
N PRO A 203 -0.23 -10.45 0.65
CA PRO A 203 -1.11 -9.95 -0.40
C PRO A 203 -2.33 -10.86 -0.60
N GLY A 204 -3.53 -10.31 -0.49
CA GLY A 204 -4.77 -11.05 -0.58
C GLY A 204 -5.14 -11.34 -2.03
N LYS A 205 -5.24 -12.61 -2.41
CA LYS A 205 -5.60 -13.01 -3.80
C LYS A 205 -6.97 -12.51 -4.26
N HIS A 206 -7.87 -12.19 -3.34
CA HIS A 206 -9.23 -11.74 -3.64
C HIS A 206 -9.38 -10.22 -3.76
N ALA A 207 -8.34 -9.46 -3.43
CA ALA A 207 -8.35 -8.00 -3.42
C ALA A 207 -7.13 -7.40 -4.17
N GLU A 208 -6.53 -8.17 -5.08
CA GLU A 208 -5.46 -7.72 -5.97
C GLU A 208 -6.06 -7.39 -7.35
N PHE A 209 -5.77 -6.19 -7.83
CA PHE A 209 -6.03 -5.77 -9.20
C PHE A 209 -4.71 -5.78 -9.97
N ASP A 210 -4.64 -6.67 -10.95
CA ASP A 210 -3.49 -6.81 -11.83
C ASP A 210 -3.78 -6.17 -13.20
N PHE A 211 -2.99 -5.16 -13.53
CA PHE A 211 -3.04 -4.46 -14.81
C PHE A 211 -1.83 -4.78 -15.70
N THR A 212 -0.92 -5.69 -15.28
CA THR A 212 0.29 -6.06 -16.03
C THR A 212 -0.02 -6.89 -17.27
N GLU A 213 -1.03 -7.76 -17.22
CA GLU A 213 -1.46 -8.58 -18.36
C GLU A 213 -2.30 -7.79 -19.39
N ALA A 214 -2.59 -6.52 -19.12
CA ALA A 214 -3.36 -5.69 -20.02
C ALA A 214 -2.52 -5.29 -21.25
N ARG A 215 -2.37 -6.22 -22.21
CA ARG A 215 -2.05 -5.81 -23.57
C ARG A 215 -3.28 -5.12 -24.12
N ASP A 216 -3.21 -3.81 -24.14
CA ASP A 216 -4.18 -2.99 -24.83
C ASP A 216 -4.24 -3.50 -26.28
N THR A 217 -5.39 -4.06 -26.66
CA THR A 217 -5.60 -4.54 -28.02
C THR A 217 -6.31 -3.45 -28.78
N THR A 218 -5.68 -2.93 -29.83
CA THR A 218 -6.30 -1.95 -30.70
C THR A 218 -6.95 -2.66 -31.89
N ILE A 219 -8.26 -2.45 -32.05
CA ILE A 219 -9.03 -2.92 -33.19
C ILE A 219 -9.47 -1.70 -33.98
N ASN A 220 -8.83 -1.49 -35.13
CA ASN A 220 -9.12 -0.37 -36.02
C ASN A 220 -10.37 -0.70 -36.85
N ARG A 221 -11.30 0.25 -36.94
CA ARG A 221 -12.50 0.19 -37.77
C ARG A 221 -12.62 1.48 -38.59
N ALA A 222 -13.70 1.63 -39.36
CA ALA A 222 -13.82 2.76 -40.28
C ALA A 222 -13.99 4.09 -39.53
N TYR A 223 -14.67 4.08 -38.38
CA TYR A 223 -14.97 5.29 -37.62
C TYR A 223 -14.28 5.34 -36.26
N PHE A 224 -13.87 4.21 -35.71
CA PHE A 224 -13.29 4.11 -34.37
C PHE A 224 -12.01 3.28 -34.32
N ASP A 225 -11.13 3.66 -33.40
CA ASP A 225 -10.03 2.82 -32.91
C ASP A 225 -10.42 2.29 -31.53
N PHE A 226 -10.85 1.03 -31.47
CA PHE A 226 -11.25 0.40 -30.20
C PHE A 226 -10.03 -0.08 -29.45
N ILE A 227 -9.79 0.49 -28.26
CA ILE A 227 -8.66 0.14 -27.39
C ILE A 227 -9.23 -0.68 -26.23
N LEU A 228 -9.02 -1.99 -26.29
CA LEU A 228 -9.49 -2.93 -25.27
C LEU A 228 -8.45 -3.04 -24.16
N HIS A 229 -8.77 -2.52 -22.99
CA HIS A 229 -7.97 -2.65 -21.79
C HIS A 229 -8.33 -3.95 -21.07
N GLN A 230 -7.47 -4.97 -21.20
CA GLN A 230 -7.69 -6.38 -20.80
C GLN A 230 -8.63 -7.16 -21.72
N VAL A 231 -8.70 -8.48 -21.50
CA VAL A 231 -9.56 -9.40 -22.26
C VAL A 231 -11.03 -9.05 -21.99
N PRO A 232 -11.84 -8.74 -23.01
CA PRO A 232 -13.24 -8.41 -22.83
C PRO A 232 -14.02 -9.60 -22.23
N PRO A 233 -15.11 -9.34 -21.48
CA PRO A 233 -15.89 -10.40 -20.82
C PRO A 233 -16.49 -11.42 -21.80
N SER A 234 -16.70 -11.05 -23.06
CA SER A 234 -16.80 -12.00 -24.17
C SER A 234 -16.44 -11.33 -25.49
N ALA A 235 -15.73 -12.06 -26.37
CA ALA A 235 -15.39 -11.59 -27.71
C ALA A 235 -16.65 -11.22 -28.51
N ASP A 236 -17.72 -12.00 -28.38
CA ASP A 236 -19.00 -11.75 -29.06
C ASP A 236 -19.66 -10.46 -28.62
N TYR A 237 -19.66 -10.15 -27.32
CA TYR A 237 -20.22 -8.90 -26.83
C TYR A 237 -19.43 -7.71 -27.38
N ALA A 238 -18.10 -7.78 -27.33
CA ALA A 238 -17.24 -6.73 -27.86
C ALA A 238 -17.48 -6.51 -29.36
N GLN A 239 -17.60 -7.58 -30.15
CA GLN A 239 -17.90 -7.48 -31.58
C GLN A 239 -19.26 -6.84 -31.85
N ARG A 240 -20.31 -7.23 -31.12
CA ARG A 240 -21.64 -6.63 -31.25
C ARG A 240 -21.64 -5.14 -30.90
N LEU A 241 -20.94 -4.76 -29.82
CA LEU A 241 -20.79 -3.37 -29.43
C LEU A 241 -20.09 -2.56 -30.51
N MET A 242 -18.94 -3.03 -31.00
CA MET A 242 -18.18 -2.39 -32.07
C MET A 242 -19.03 -2.18 -33.34
N ALA A 243 -19.77 -3.22 -33.75
CA ALA A 243 -20.65 -3.14 -34.92
C ALA A 243 -21.81 -2.13 -34.73
N ALA A 244 -22.38 -2.07 -33.52
CA ALA A 244 -23.42 -1.10 -33.19
C ALA A 244 -22.88 0.34 -33.20
N CYS A 245 -21.68 0.57 -32.65
CA CYS A 245 -20.99 1.85 -32.70
C CYS A 245 -20.76 2.31 -34.15
N GLU A 246 -20.22 1.43 -35.00
CA GLU A 246 -19.98 1.73 -36.42
C GLU A 246 -21.27 2.06 -37.17
N THR A 247 -22.33 1.27 -36.94
CA THR A 247 -23.67 1.50 -37.53
C THR A 247 -24.24 2.85 -37.10
N ASN A 248 -24.08 3.23 -35.83
CA ASN A 248 -24.58 4.50 -35.33
C ASN A 248 -23.75 5.69 -35.85
N ALA A 249 -22.43 5.55 -35.92
CA ALA A 249 -21.57 6.58 -36.51
C ALA A 249 -21.93 6.83 -37.98
N ALA A 250 -22.16 5.79 -38.77
CA ALA A 250 -22.61 5.93 -40.16
C ALA A 250 -23.92 6.72 -40.27
N LYS A 251 -24.90 6.46 -39.38
CA LYS A 251 -26.17 7.20 -39.35
C LYS A 251 -25.98 8.67 -39.00
N VAL A 252 -25.13 8.97 -38.00
CA VAL A 252 -24.83 10.33 -37.58
C VAL A 252 -24.12 11.09 -38.70
N LEU A 253 -23.10 10.48 -39.33
CA LEU A 253 -22.39 11.08 -40.44
C LEU A 253 -23.32 11.37 -41.62
N ALA A 254 -24.15 10.39 -42.00
CA ALA A 254 -25.14 10.58 -43.08
C ALA A 254 -26.12 11.72 -42.77
N PHE A 255 -26.61 11.81 -41.52
CA PHE A 255 -27.45 12.92 -41.08
C PHE A 255 -26.74 14.28 -41.19
N CYS A 256 -25.45 14.32 -40.87
CA CYS A 256 -24.61 15.52 -40.97
C CYS A 256 -24.12 15.83 -42.40
N GLY A 257 -24.49 15.03 -43.41
CA GLY A 257 -23.99 15.17 -44.78
C GLY A 257 -22.50 14.83 -44.93
N GLN A 258 -21.96 14.02 -44.03
CA GLN A 258 -20.58 13.54 -44.04
C GLN A 258 -20.53 12.04 -44.35
N THR A 259 -19.40 11.58 -44.89
CA THR A 259 -19.18 10.16 -45.24
C THR A 259 -18.15 9.48 -44.34
N ALA A 260 -17.26 10.26 -43.72
CA ALA A 260 -16.23 9.78 -42.80
C ALA A 260 -15.83 10.88 -41.81
N PRO A 261 -15.32 10.53 -40.62
CA PRO A 261 -14.70 11.49 -39.72
C PRO A 261 -13.33 11.91 -40.26
N ALA A 262 -12.80 13.03 -39.77
CA ALA A 262 -11.46 13.51 -40.13
C ALA A 262 -10.34 12.54 -39.66
N ALA A 263 -10.58 11.83 -38.56
CA ALA A 263 -9.74 10.76 -38.04
C ALA A 263 -10.61 9.73 -37.28
N PRO A 264 -10.19 8.47 -37.17
CA PRO A 264 -10.86 7.49 -36.30
C PRO A 264 -10.94 8.00 -34.86
N ILE A 265 -12.08 7.77 -34.21
CA ILE A 265 -12.33 8.19 -32.84
C ILE A 265 -11.80 7.12 -31.87
N PRO A 266 -10.87 7.43 -30.95
CA PRO A 266 -10.41 6.45 -29.97
C PRO A 266 -11.53 6.09 -28.99
N CYS A 267 -11.82 4.80 -28.85
CA CYS A 267 -12.83 4.27 -27.94
C CYS A 267 -12.21 3.27 -26.97
N HIS A 268 -12.09 3.67 -25.70
CA HIS A 268 -11.49 2.85 -24.66
C HIS A 268 -12.53 1.96 -23.97
N LEU A 269 -12.32 0.64 -24.03
CA LEU A 269 -13.19 -0.37 -23.43
C LEU A 269 -12.50 -1.01 -22.22
N TYR A 270 -13.22 -1.07 -21.10
CA TYR A 270 -12.78 -1.65 -19.83
C TYR A 270 -13.77 -2.75 -19.41
N ASN A 271 -13.33 -3.76 -18.66
CA ASN A 271 -14.22 -4.85 -18.24
C ASN A 271 -15.26 -4.41 -17.20
N SER A 272 -14.93 -3.42 -16.36
CA SER A 272 -15.87 -2.83 -15.41
C SER A 272 -15.58 -1.34 -15.18
N LEU A 273 -16.58 -0.63 -14.65
CA LEU A 273 -16.41 0.76 -14.21
C LEU A 273 -15.39 0.87 -13.08
N GLU A 274 -15.38 -0.11 -12.17
CA GLU A 274 -14.40 -0.18 -11.08
C GLU A 274 -12.97 -0.30 -11.64
N GLN A 275 -12.72 -1.22 -12.57
CA GLN A 275 -11.40 -1.34 -13.18
C GLN A 275 -10.99 -0.07 -13.94
N LYS A 276 -11.92 0.58 -14.65
CA LYS A 276 -11.67 1.88 -15.27
C LYS A 276 -11.25 2.91 -14.22
N GLY A 277 -12.02 3.03 -13.14
CA GLY A 277 -11.75 3.98 -12.07
C GLY A 277 -10.41 3.72 -11.39
N LEU A 278 -10.15 2.46 -11.03
CA LEU A 278 -8.90 2.05 -10.37
C LEU A 278 -7.68 2.19 -11.29
N ARG A 279 -7.79 1.92 -12.59
CA ARG A 279 -6.69 2.08 -13.55
C ARG A 279 -6.38 3.54 -13.84
N LEU A 280 -7.42 4.38 -13.97
CA LEU A 280 -7.27 5.81 -14.26
C LEU A 280 -7.13 6.67 -12.99
N ASN A 281 -7.18 6.05 -11.81
CA ASN A 281 -7.23 6.72 -10.52
C ASN A 281 -8.37 7.76 -10.43
N ASN A 282 -9.51 7.45 -11.05
CA ASN A 282 -10.72 8.27 -11.15
C ASN A 282 -11.91 7.47 -10.63
N THR A 283 -11.93 7.29 -9.31
CA THR A 283 -12.99 6.61 -8.54
C THR A 283 -13.80 7.62 -7.74
#